data_AF-A0A498IXX1-F1
#
_entry.id   AF-A0A498IXX1-F1
#
_cell.length_a   1.000
_cell.length_b   1.000
_cell.length_c   1.000
_cell.angle_alpha   90.00
_cell.angle_beta   90.00
_cell.angle_gamma   90.00
#
_symmetry.space_group_name_H-M   'P 1'
#
loop_
_entity.id
_entity.type
_entity.pdbx_description
1 polymer ?
#
loop_
_entity_poly.entity_id
_entity_poly.type
_entity_poly.pdbx_seq_one_letter_code
_entity_poly.pdbx_strand_id
1 'polypeptide(L)'
;MSGPSHRRFDLNLGEEAVSPSPDNIWRPSFISPTGPLTVGDSVMKNNMTAAVVARNLVTPKDNRLLSRRSDELAVKESLALSVQCAISVSNMAQCLFARTR
;
A
#
# COMPACT_ATOMS: atom_id res chain seq x y z
N MET A 1 14.61 31.14 -0.64
CA MET A 1 13.94 30.37 -1.70
C MET A 1 14.01 28.91 -1.31
N SER A 2 12.88 28.30 -0.93
CA SER A 2 12.84 26.90 -0.50
C SER A 2 12.79 26.02 -1.74
N GLY A 3 13.85 25.25 -1.99
CA GLY A 3 13.95 24.36 -3.16
C GLY A 3 12.89 23.24 -3.12
N PRO A 4 12.60 22.60 -4.28
CA PRO A 4 11.61 21.54 -4.34
C PRO A 4 12.10 20.37 -3.49
N SER A 5 11.38 20.09 -2.41
CA SER A 5 11.67 18.97 -1.53
C SER A 5 11.40 17.68 -2.32
N HIS A 6 12.47 17.09 -2.86
CA HIS A 6 12.47 15.79 -3.52
C HIS A 6 12.15 14.72 -2.46
N ARG A 7 10.86 14.57 -2.11
CA ARG A 7 10.38 13.37 -1.41
C ARG A 7 10.46 12.22 -2.40
N ARG A 8 11.65 11.64 -2.52
CA ARG A 8 11.84 10.32 -3.11
C ARG A 8 11.08 9.35 -2.23
N PHE A 9 10.08 8.68 -2.79
CA PHE A 9 9.58 7.45 -2.21
C PHE A 9 10.71 6.43 -2.38
N ASP A 10 11.55 6.31 -1.36
CA ASP A 10 12.59 5.28 -1.34
C ASP A 10 11.91 3.94 -1.10
N LEU A 11 11.76 3.17 -2.18
CA LEU A 11 11.22 1.81 -2.15
C LEU A 11 12.32 0.77 -1.89
N ASN A 12 13.60 1.18 -1.83
CA ASN A 12 14.69 0.30 -1.48
C ASN A 12 14.84 0.24 0.04
N LEU A 13 14.10 -0.68 0.64
CA LEU A 13 14.20 -0.98 2.05
C LEU A 13 15.51 -1.76 2.28
N GLY A 14 16.52 -1.09 2.84
CA GLY A 14 17.73 -1.76 3.33
C GLY A 14 17.34 -2.92 4.24
N GLU A 15 17.69 -4.14 3.84
CA GLU A 15 17.43 -5.33 4.62
C GLU A 15 18.29 -5.29 5.88
N GLU A 16 17.70 -4.86 6.99
CA GLU A 16 18.26 -5.18 8.30
C GLU A 16 18.03 -6.68 8.52
N ALA A 17 19.09 -7.45 8.29
CA ALA A 17 19.11 -8.91 8.37
C ALA A 17 18.83 -9.38 9.80
N VAL A 18 17.55 -9.42 10.17
CA VAL A 18 17.08 -10.13 11.35
C VAL A 18 16.86 -11.58 10.94
N SER A 19 17.57 -12.50 11.58
CA SER A 19 17.41 -13.94 11.38
C SER A 19 15.94 -14.35 11.58
N PRO A 20 15.36 -15.17 10.69
CA PRO A 20 13.97 -15.58 10.80
C PRO A 20 13.81 -16.48 12.04
N SER A 21 13.17 -15.95 13.09
CA SER A 21 12.62 -16.78 14.17
C SER A 21 11.55 -17.72 13.57
N PRO A 22 11.48 -19.00 13.99
CA PRO A 22 10.44 -19.92 13.55
C PRO A 22 9.01 -19.44 13.85
N ASP A 23 8.84 -18.48 14.78
CA ASP A 23 7.57 -17.83 15.10
C ASP A 23 7.17 -16.73 14.10
N ASN A 24 8.04 -16.38 13.15
CA ASN A 24 7.78 -15.34 12.14
C ASN A 24 7.08 -15.88 10.88
N ILE A 25 6.68 -17.16 10.87
CA ILE A 25 5.96 -17.76 9.73
C ILE A 25 4.53 -17.19 9.75
N TRP A 26 4.27 -16.24 8.86
CA TRP A 26 2.95 -15.69 8.65
C TRP A 26 1.96 -16.77 8.19
N ARG A 27 0.87 -16.91 8.95
CA ARG A 27 -0.21 -17.87 8.66
C ARG A 27 -1.55 -17.12 8.65
N PRO A 28 -2.09 -16.81 7.47
CA PRO A 28 -3.37 -16.10 7.37
C PRO A 28 -4.51 -16.98 7.88
N SER A 29 -5.49 -16.38 8.56
CA SER A 29 -6.68 -17.06 9.07
C SER A 29 -7.97 -16.36 8.60
N PHE A 30 -8.57 -16.89 7.55
CA PHE A 30 -9.75 -16.29 6.92
C PHE A 30 -11.05 -16.64 7.68
N ILE A 31 -11.09 -16.30 8.97
CA ILE A 31 -12.25 -16.54 9.85
C ILE A 31 -13.02 -15.22 10.01
N SER A 32 -14.27 -15.21 9.55
CA SER A 32 -15.19 -14.09 9.75
C SER A 32 -16.10 -14.32 10.97
N PRO A 33 -16.84 -13.31 11.45
CA PRO A 33 -17.83 -13.49 12.51
C PRO A 33 -18.93 -14.51 12.18
N THR A 34 -19.20 -14.73 10.89
CA THR A 34 -20.19 -15.70 10.41
C THR A 34 -19.59 -17.09 10.15
N GLY A 35 -18.30 -17.27 10.41
CA GLY A 35 -17.57 -18.53 10.19
C GLY A 35 -16.39 -18.38 9.23
N PRO A 36 -15.71 -19.49 8.90
CA PRO A 36 -14.62 -19.52 7.92
C PRO A 36 -15.10 -19.07 6.54
N LEU A 37 -14.28 -18.28 5.85
CA LEU A 37 -14.52 -17.94 4.45
C LEU A 37 -14.32 -19.18 3.58
N THR A 38 -15.21 -19.32 2.60
CA THR A 38 -15.26 -20.42 1.65
C THR A 38 -15.08 -19.91 0.22
N VAL A 39 -14.94 -20.82 -0.74
CA VAL A 39 -14.86 -20.47 -2.18
C VAL A 39 -16.10 -19.71 -2.69
N GLY A 40 -17.24 -19.84 -2.00
CA GLY A 40 -18.46 -19.10 -2.34
C GLY A 40 -18.44 -17.64 -1.92
N ASP A 41 -17.53 -17.25 -1.02
CA ASP A 41 -17.45 -15.89 -0.50
C ASP A 41 -16.69 -14.98 -1.45
N SER A 42 -17.29 -13.85 -1.80
CA SER A 42 -16.71 -12.91 -2.77
C SER A 42 -16.25 -11.62 -2.09
N VAL A 43 -14.95 -11.33 -2.23
CA VAL A 43 -14.33 -10.06 -1.83
C VAL A 43 -15.00 -8.87 -2.53
N MET A 44 -15.41 -9.03 -3.79
CA MET A 44 -16.01 -7.93 -4.57
C MET A 44 -17.46 -7.63 -4.18
N LYS A 45 -18.18 -8.60 -3.58
CA LYS A 45 -19.62 -8.47 -3.29
C LYS A 45 -19.92 -8.17 -1.82
N ASN A 46 -18.98 -8.45 -0.92
CA ASN A 46 -19.20 -8.33 0.52
C ASN A 46 -18.06 -7.58 1.21
N ASN A 47 -18.39 -6.44 1.82
CA ASN A 47 -17.44 -5.59 2.53
C ASN A 47 -16.81 -6.29 3.75
N MET A 48 -17.55 -7.14 4.46
CA MET A 48 -17.03 -7.95 5.58
C MET A 48 -15.98 -8.94 5.07
N THR A 49 -16.28 -9.66 3.99
CA THR A 49 -15.35 -10.58 3.35
C THR A 49 -14.09 -9.86 2.88
N ALA A 50 -14.25 -8.69 2.24
CA ALA A 50 -13.12 -7.87 1.82
C ALA A 50 -12.23 -7.45 2.99
N ALA A 51 -12.82 -6.99 4.09
CA ALA A 51 -12.07 -6.59 5.29
C ALA A 51 -11.34 -7.77 5.94
N VAL A 52 -12.01 -8.93 6.07
CA VAL A 52 -11.42 -10.18 6.61
C VAL A 52 -10.28 -10.67 5.73
N VAL A 53 -10.40 -10.60 4.41
CA VAL A 53 -9.33 -11.01 3.50
C VAL A 53 -8.18 -10.01 3.58
N ALA A 54 -8.45 -8.70 3.47
CA ALA A 54 -7.44 -7.66 3.50
C ALA A 54 -6.59 -7.72 4.77
N ARG A 55 -7.21 -7.77 5.96
CA ARG A 55 -6.47 -7.83 7.23
C ARG A 55 -5.58 -9.07 7.33
N ASN A 56 -6.02 -10.19 6.74
CA ASN A 56 -5.30 -11.45 6.79
C ASN A 56 -4.21 -11.52 5.74
N LEU A 57 -4.20 -10.65 4.72
CA LEU A 57 -3.13 -10.50 3.73
C LEU A 57 -1.96 -9.64 4.24
N VAL A 58 -2.15 -8.88 5.33
CA VAL A 58 -1.10 -8.06 5.94
C VAL A 58 -0.14 -8.95 6.72
N THR A 59 1.14 -8.94 6.35
CA THR A 59 2.17 -9.72 7.06
C THR A 59 2.60 -8.99 8.35
N PRO A 60 3.27 -9.67 9.31
CA PRO A 60 3.80 -9.01 10.50
C PRO A 60 4.84 -7.94 10.15
N LYS A 61 5.58 -8.13 9.05
CA LYS A 61 6.53 -7.14 8.51
C LYS A 61 5.79 -5.88 8.06
N ASP A 62 4.69 -6.05 7.31
CA ASP A 62 3.85 -4.93 6.87
C ASP A 62 3.23 -4.21 8.06
N ASN A 63 2.70 -4.93 9.05
CA ASN A 63 2.18 -4.33 10.28
C ASN A 63 3.24 -3.52 11.04
N ARG A 64 4.50 -3.97 11.08
CA ARG A 64 5.59 -3.21 11.69
C ARG A 64 5.89 -1.92 10.92
N LEU A 65 5.78 -1.95 9.59
CA LEU A 65 5.96 -0.77 8.74
C LEU A 65 4.79 0.19 8.86
N LEU A 66 3.56 -0.32 8.85
CA LEU A 66 2.31 0.44 8.96
C LEU A 66 2.13 1.02 10.37
N SER A 67 2.46 0.27 11.43
CA SER A 67 2.38 0.74 12.83
C SER A 67 3.29 1.93 13.12
N ARG A 68 4.35 2.13 12.31
CA ARG A 68 5.22 3.30 12.41
C ARG A 68 4.67 4.53 11.67
N ARG A 69 3.58 4.38 10.90
CA ARG A 69 2.94 5.48 10.18
C ARG A 69 1.61 5.83 10.85
N SER A 70 1.38 7.12 11.06
CA SER A 70 0.07 7.60 11.50
C SER A 70 -0.88 7.68 10.31
N ASP A 71 -2.19 7.59 10.58
CA ASP A 71 -3.22 7.81 9.56
C ASP A 71 -3.06 9.17 8.87
N GLU A 72 -2.71 10.21 9.64
CA GLU A 72 -2.41 11.54 9.10
C GLU A 72 -1.24 11.53 8.11
N LEU A 73 -0.16 10.80 8.44
CA LEU A 73 0.99 10.68 7.55
C LEU A 73 0.62 9.90 6.27
N ALA A 74 -0.15 8.82 6.40
CA ALA A 74 -0.62 8.02 5.27
C ALA A 74 -1.49 8.86 4.32
N VAL A 75 -2.41 9.67 4.84
CA VAL A 75 -3.23 10.60 4.05
C VAL A 75 -2.35 11.62 3.33
N LYS A 76 -1.37 12.21 4.03
CA LYS A 76 -0.46 13.20 3.45
C LYS A 76 0.42 12.62 2.34
N GLU A 77 0.92 11.40 2.53
CA GLU A 77 1.72 10.70 1.53
C GLU A 77 0.88 10.28 0.32
N SER A 78 -0.36 9.80 0.55
CA SER A 78 -1.30 9.49 -0.53
C SER A 78 -1.63 10.74 -1.36
N LEU A 79 -1.84 11.89 -0.71
CA LEU A 79 -2.08 13.16 -1.41
C LEU A 79 -0.86 13.58 -2.24
N ALA A 80 0.34 13.48 -1.67
CA ALA A 80 1.57 13.80 -2.37
C ALA A 80 1.76 12.91 -3.62
N LEU A 81 1.47 11.61 -3.49
CA LEU A 81 1.50 10.67 -4.63
C LEU A 81 0.48 11.05 -5.69
N SER A 82 -0.77 11.35 -5.32
CA SER A 82 -1.81 11.79 -6.27
C SER A 82 -1.40 13.04 -7.05
N VAL A 83 -0.80 14.03 -6.37
CA VAL A 83 -0.26 15.24 -7.02
C VAL A 83 0.87 14.88 -7.99
N GLN A 84 1.80 14.02 -7.58
CA GLN A 84 2.90 13.58 -8.46
C GLN A 84 2.39 12.80 -9.68
N CYS A 85 1.37 11.96 -9.51
CA CYS A 85 0.71 11.26 -10.62
C CYS A 85 0.09 12.26 -11.59
N ALA A 86 -0.65 13.25 -11.10
CA ALA A 86 -1.25 14.28 -11.95
C ALA A 86 -0.18 15.07 -12.74
N ILE A 87 0.94 15.42 -12.09
CA ILE A 87 2.08 16.08 -12.75
C ILE A 87 2.68 15.17 -13.82
N SER A 88 2.91 13.89 -13.50
CA SER A 88 3.48 12.91 -14.43
C SER A 88 2.59 12.74 -15.68
N VAL A 89 1.28 12.57 -15.49
CA VAL A 89 0.30 12.45 -16.57
C VAL A 89 0.23 13.73 -17.40
N SER A 90 0.23 14.90 -16.76
CA SER A 90 0.26 16.19 -17.45
C SER A 90 1.52 16.34 -18.31
N ASN A 91 2.69 15.95 -17.78
CA ASN A 91 3.95 15.98 -18.52
C ASN A 91 3.92 15.04 -19.74
N MET A 92 3.35 13.83 -19.59
CA MET A 92 3.15 12.92 -20.72
C MET A 92 2.24 13.55 -21.78
N ALA A 93 1.14 14.18 -21.38
CA ALA A 93 0.23 14.85 -22.30
C ALA A 93 0.93 15.99 -23.06
N GLN A 94 1.71 16.83 -22.37
CA GLN A 94 2.48 17.91 -22.99
C GLN A 94 3.49 17.39 -24.03
N CYS A 95 4.23 16.32 -23.69
CA CYS A 95 5.13 15.67 -24.63
C CYS A 95 4.41 15.11 -25.85
N LEU A 96 3.21 14.53 -25.68
CA LEU A 96 2.40 14.05 -26.80
C LEU A 96 1.95 15.22 -27.69
N PHE A 97 1.44 16.31 -27.10
CA PHE A 97 1.02 17.50 -27.85
C PHE A 97 2.16 18.14 -28.64
N ALA A 98 3.36 18.20 -28.07
CA ALA A 98 4.55 18.71 -28.76
C ALA A 98 5.00 17.82 -29.93
N ARG A 99 4.67 16.52 -29.92
CA ARG A 99 5.01 15.58 -31.00
C ARG A 99 3.97 15.53 -32.12
N THR A 100 2.74 15.94 -31.84
CA THR A 100 1.65 16.00 -32.83
C THR A 100 1.57 17.34 -33.55
N ARG A 101 2.50 18.26 -33.28
CA ARG A 101 2.60 19.59 -33.91
C ARG A 101 3.78 19.62 -34.86
#